data_AF-A0A2W6W0T8-F1
#
_entry.id   AF-A0A2W6W0T8-F1
#
_cell.length_a   1.000
_cell.length_b   1.000
_cell.length_c   1.000
_cell.angle_alpha   90.00
_cell.angle_beta   90.00
_cell.angle_gamma   90.00
#
_symmetry.space_group_name_H-M   'P 1'
#
loop_
_entity.id
_entity.type
_entity.pdbx_description
1 polymer ?
#
loop_
_entity_poly.entity_id
_entity_poly.type
_entity_poly.pdbx_seq_one_letter_code
_entity_poly.pdbx_strand_id
1 'polypeptide(L)' 'AVLIVYEGADHGLTQTHQDRFNADLLDFING' A
#
# COMPACT_ATOMS: atom_id res chain seq x y z
N ALA A 1 4.97 -3.36 14.00
CA ALA A 1 4.43 -3.88 12.73
C ALA A 1 3.03 -3.31 12.56
N VAL A 2 2.84 -2.48 11.54
CA VAL A 2 1.54 -1.87 11.20
C VAL A 2 0.87 -2.73 10.13
N LEU A 3 -0.40 -3.08 10.33
CA LEU A 3 -1.21 -3.79 9.34
C LEU A 3 -2.07 -2.77 8.59
N ILE A 4 -1.83 -2.62 7.29
CA ILE A 4 -2.64 -1.79 6.40
C ILE A 4 -3.51 -2.72 5.56
N VAL A 5 -4.84 -2.57 5.68
CA VAL A 5 -5.81 -3.36 4.93
C VAL A 5 -6.42 -2.47 3.84
N TYR A 6 -6.33 -2.93 2.59
CA TYR A 6 -6.93 -2.26 1.44
C TYR A 6 -8.23 -2.97 1.05
N GLU A 7 -9.34 -2.54 1.65
CA GLU A 7 -10.66 -3.13 1.37
C GLU A 7 -11.10 -2.84 -0.07
N GLY A 8 -11.46 -3.91 -0.81
CA GLY A 8 -11.95 -3.80 -2.18
C GLY A 8 -10.89 -3.47 -3.23
N ALA A 9 -9.60 -3.50 -2.88
CA ALA A 9 -8.54 -3.30 -3.85
C ALA A 9 -8.49 -4.46 -4.86
N ASP A 10 -8.22 -4.11 -6.13
CA ASP A 10 -8.00 -5.09 -7.18
C ASP A 10 -6.86 -6.04 -6.80
N HIS A 11 -6.90 -7.27 -7.35
CA HIS A 11 -5.83 -8.29 -7.24
C HIS A 11 -4.58 -7.90 -8.05
N GLY A 12 -4.14 -6.66 -7.85
CA GLY A 12 -3.07 -5.96 -8.53
C GLY A 12 -2.88 -4.55 -7.93
N LEU A 13 -3.20 -4.34 -6.65
CA LEU A 13 -3.03 -3.05 -5.94
C LEU A 13 -1.64 -2.42 -6.18
N THR A 14 -0.60 -3.26 -6.27
CA THR A 14 0.78 -2.85 -6.56
C THR A 14 0.97 -2.26 -7.96
N GLN A 15 0.01 -2.41 -8.86
CA GLN A 15 0.00 -1.85 -10.21
C GLN A 15 -1.16 -0.86 -10.41
N THR A 16 -2.34 -1.12 -9.87
CA THR A 16 -3.53 -0.27 -10.04
C THR A 16 -3.55 0.95 -9.12
N HIS A 17 -2.92 0.85 -7.94
CA HIS A 17 -2.88 1.90 -6.93
C HIS A 17 -1.44 2.16 -6.47
N GLN A 18 -0.52 2.18 -7.43
CA GLN A 18 0.93 2.36 -7.21
C GLN A 18 1.25 3.56 -6.33
N ASP A 19 0.64 4.72 -6.58
CA ASP A 19 0.96 5.94 -5.83
C ASP A 19 0.62 5.79 -4.34
N ARG A 20 -0.56 5.23 -4.04
CA ARG A 20 -1.00 4.98 -2.67
C ARG A 20 -0.13 3.90 -2.01
N PHE A 21 0.06 2.78 -2.69
CA PHE A 21 0.86 1.67 -2.17
C PHE A 21 2.32 2.07 -1.92
N ASN A 22 2.92 2.85 -2.82
CA ASN A 22 4.31 3.30 -2.68
C ASN A 22 4.45 4.31 -1.54
N ALA A 23 3.49 5.20 -1.33
CA ALA A 23 3.48 6.11 -0.19
C ALA A 23 3.36 5.34 1.13
N ASP A 24 2.38 4.43 1.24
CA ASP A 24 2.20 3.57 2.42
C ASP A 24 3.43 2.69 2.69
N LEU A 25 4.11 2.21 1.64
CA LEU A 25 5.35 1.44 1.75
C LEU A 25 6.52 2.29 2.24
N LEU A 26 6.69 3.51 1.71
CA LEU A 26 7.76 4.42 2.14
C LEU A 26 7.55 4.85 3.59
N ASP A 27 6.33 5.13 3.99
CA ASP A 27 5.99 5.47 5.39
C ASP A 27 6.26 4.28 6.32
N PHE A 28 5.99 3.04 5.88
CA PHE A 28 6.33 1.84 6.65
C PHE A 28 7.84 1.63 6.81
N ILE A 29 8.63 1.96 5.78
CA ILE A 29 10.10 1.78 5.81
C ILE A 29 10.80 2.89 6.60
N ASN A 30 10.28 4.13 6.54
CA ASN A 30 10.88 5.28 7.21
C ASN A 30 10.49 5.42 8.69
N GLY A 31 9.59 4.57 9.20
CA GLY A 31 9.18 4.48 10.62
C GLY A 31 9.80 3.29 11.35
#